data_AF-A0A2S6A547-F1
#
_entry.id   AF-A0A2S6A547-F1
#
_cell.length_a   1.000
_cell.length_b   1.000
_cell.length_c   1.000
_cell.angle_alpha   90.00
_cell.angle_beta   90.00
_cell.angle_gamma   90.00
#
_symmetry.space_group_name_H-M   'P 1'
#
loop_
_entity.id
_entity.type
_entity.pdbx_description
1 polymer ?
#
loop_
_entity_poly.entity_id
_entity_poly.type
_entity_poly.pdbx_seq_one_letter_code
_entity_poly.pdbx_strand_id
1 'polypeptide(L)'
;MSDNEIDQIGRDTGRVFRQVIDVARTYIHRRREQGRNAGVPRLSRAERRELAEQIRSRVGEQRVTEAWFAKRVEDYRRESIALRQRMRRTAGVAMDDENARLDAMRYSIESTLPSTGLSLEQRGQIVQAMDRFDVGQVDRPFYGPELFRTPVGRAAQQAREAAVQSERWVSERRAAIEQALPDHRDLAAREAAVRTVDPERAVRQGVAVQDLRHVQAVAREYGESRDVRAGRRIATARACAAGLTSEQVRWELDNAETNSRAQVTITAGRPGERDWTWNTYHPTEAEAARWTRDAVTETDWRPGTTLTVKAREAGNPKAFYTVEGNQAAVGRDLELWHLETRDGFGHTQQPAQEQPARAVAPDNDLAIEHSRVVAELDRLRGDVDSLKARLNLSIGHNGRLDEQNSDLTRQLTQLTAERDRLRGERDEAVQKLAERTPAHERYGSPERQAAQVRAETREAARSPLADHQPGRALADAVARNGAERDGFER
;
A
#
# COMPACT_ATOMS: atom_id res chain seq x y z
N MET A 1 -19.37 -19.93 -34.27
CA MET A 1 -18.09 -20.11 -33.56
C MET A 1 -17.01 -19.86 -34.59
N SER A 2 -16.37 -18.69 -34.53
CA SER A 2 -15.45 -18.21 -35.57
C SER A 2 -14.05 -18.79 -35.35
N ASP A 3 -13.29 -18.96 -36.43
CA ASP A 3 -11.93 -19.53 -36.40
C ASP A 3 -10.97 -18.84 -35.41
N ASN A 4 -11.29 -17.62 -34.96
CA ASN A 4 -10.55 -16.90 -33.92
C ASN A 4 -10.68 -17.52 -32.51
N GLU A 5 -11.82 -18.13 -32.16
CA GLU A 5 -12.00 -18.74 -30.83
C GLU A 5 -11.24 -20.06 -30.70
N ILE A 6 -11.19 -20.84 -31.78
CA ILE A 6 -10.46 -22.13 -31.83
C ILE A 6 -8.95 -21.89 -31.73
N ASP A 7 -8.46 -20.87 -32.41
CA ASP A 7 -7.06 -20.44 -32.35
C ASP A 7 -6.66 -19.91 -30.97
N GLN A 8 -7.57 -19.22 -30.29
CA GLN A 8 -7.36 -18.66 -28.95
C GLN A 8 -7.31 -19.76 -27.88
N ILE A 9 -8.19 -20.77 -27.98
CA ILE A 9 -8.16 -21.97 -27.14
C ILE A 9 -6.87 -22.76 -27.37
N GLY A 10 -6.40 -22.89 -28.62
CA GLY A 10 -5.13 -23.55 -28.95
C GLY A 10 -3.91 -22.85 -28.34
N ARG A 11 -3.86 -21.51 -28.37
CA ARG A 11 -2.74 -20.71 -27.84
C ARG A 11 -2.72 -20.68 -26.31
N ASP A 12 -3.88 -20.56 -25.66
CA ASP A 12 -3.98 -20.58 -24.19
C ASP A 12 -3.63 -21.98 -23.65
N THR A 13 -4.06 -23.04 -24.33
CA THR A 13 -3.66 -24.42 -24.01
C THR A 13 -2.15 -24.62 -24.15
N GLY A 14 -1.54 -24.07 -25.20
CA GLY A 14 -0.08 -24.15 -25.42
C GLY A 14 0.78 -23.35 -24.42
N ARG A 15 0.22 -22.31 -23.79
CA ARG A 15 0.90 -21.55 -22.73
C ARG A 15 0.84 -22.27 -21.39
N VAL A 16 -0.35 -22.71 -20.99
CA VAL A 16 -0.55 -23.50 -19.78
C VAL A 16 0.28 -24.78 -19.84
N PHE A 17 0.34 -25.42 -21.02
CA PHE A 17 1.16 -26.61 -21.24
C PHE A 17 2.67 -26.35 -21.05
N ARG A 18 3.19 -25.21 -21.52
CA ARG A 18 4.60 -24.83 -21.30
C ARG A 18 4.91 -24.57 -19.82
N GLN A 19 4.01 -23.88 -19.12
CA GLN A 19 4.14 -23.65 -17.67
C GLN A 19 4.14 -24.97 -16.87
N VAL A 20 3.23 -25.89 -17.23
CA VAL A 20 3.18 -27.23 -16.67
C VAL A 20 4.49 -27.98 -16.93
N ILE A 21 5.04 -27.89 -18.14
CA ILE A 21 6.33 -28.51 -18.49
C ILE A 21 7.49 -27.91 -17.69
N ASP A 22 7.54 -26.59 -17.50
CA ASP A 22 8.64 -25.95 -16.77
C ASP A 22 8.61 -26.30 -15.28
N VAL A 23 7.43 -26.32 -14.64
CA VAL A 23 7.30 -26.82 -13.26
C VAL A 23 7.71 -28.29 -13.16
N ALA A 24 7.28 -29.11 -14.12
CA ALA A 24 7.67 -30.51 -14.17
C ALA A 24 9.19 -30.69 -14.36
N ARG A 25 9.83 -29.88 -15.19
CA ARG A 25 11.29 -29.88 -15.39
C ARG A 25 12.02 -29.49 -14.11
N THR A 26 11.63 -28.41 -13.44
CA THR A 26 12.27 -27.99 -12.18
C THR A 26 12.12 -29.07 -11.10
N TYR A 27 10.95 -29.69 -11.01
CA TYR A 27 10.71 -30.81 -10.08
C TYR A 27 11.61 -32.02 -10.40
N ILE A 28 11.75 -32.38 -11.67
CA ILE A 28 12.63 -33.47 -12.13
C ILE A 28 14.11 -33.15 -11.87
N HIS A 29 14.55 -31.90 -12.09
CA HIS A 29 15.93 -31.46 -11.82
C HIS A 29 16.26 -31.52 -10.33
N ARG A 30 15.40 -30.94 -9.47
CA ARG A 30 15.55 -31.02 -8.01
C ARG A 30 15.62 -32.47 -7.52
N ARG A 31 14.86 -33.37 -8.13
CA ARG A 31 14.87 -34.79 -7.81
C ARG A 31 16.18 -35.48 -8.21
N ARG A 32 16.77 -35.10 -9.36
CA ARG A 32 18.08 -35.62 -9.79
C ARG A 32 19.20 -35.18 -8.85
N GLU A 33 19.13 -33.94 -8.36
CA GLU A 33 20.09 -33.40 -7.38
C GLU A 33 19.99 -34.10 -6.01
N GLN A 34 18.79 -34.57 -5.62
CA GLN A 34 18.57 -35.34 -4.39
C GLN A 34 19.03 -36.81 -4.46
N GLY A 35 19.79 -37.21 -5.49
CA GLY A 35 20.47 -38.50 -5.54
C GLY A 35 19.57 -39.73 -5.74
N ARG A 36 18.28 -39.55 -6.05
CA ARG A 36 17.34 -40.67 -6.26
C ARG A 36 17.24 -41.03 -7.76
N ASN A 37 18.19 -41.85 -8.20
CA ASN A 37 18.23 -42.68 -9.42
C ASN A 37 18.47 -41.99 -10.79
N ALA A 38 19.44 -42.56 -11.53
CA ALA A 38 19.91 -42.19 -12.86
C ALA A 38 19.08 -42.80 -14.01
N GLY A 39 17.75 -42.82 -13.90
CA GLY A 39 16.85 -43.27 -14.96
C GLY A 39 15.45 -42.67 -14.76
N VAL A 40 14.70 -42.41 -15.83
CA VAL A 40 13.38 -41.73 -15.79
C VAL A 40 12.43 -42.51 -14.88
N PRO A 41 12.19 -42.08 -13.62
CA PRO A 41 11.41 -42.87 -12.68
C PRO A 41 9.92 -42.55 -12.90
N ARG A 42 9.08 -43.58 -12.88
CA ARG A 42 7.62 -43.38 -12.81
C ARG A 42 7.29 -42.65 -11.50
N LEU A 43 6.69 -41.46 -11.60
CA LEU A 43 6.26 -40.67 -10.44
C LEU A 43 5.29 -41.48 -9.57
N SER A 44 5.55 -41.54 -8.27
CA SER A 44 4.64 -42.15 -7.29
C SER A 44 3.32 -41.37 -7.26
N ARG A 45 2.27 -41.98 -6.69
CA ARG A 45 0.95 -41.32 -6.59
C ARG A 45 0.99 -40.08 -5.69
N ALA A 46 1.83 -40.09 -4.66
CA ALA A 46 2.04 -38.93 -3.78
C ALA A 46 2.81 -37.81 -4.50
N GLU A 47 3.86 -38.17 -5.25
CA GLU A 47 4.66 -37.22 -6.03
C GLU A 47 3.86 -36.57 -7.16
N ARG A 48 2.94 -37.32 -7.80
CA ARG A 48 2.01 -36.75 -8.79
C ARG A 48 1.05 -35.74 -8.18
N ARG A 49 0.59 -35.96 -6.94
CA ARG A 49 -0.27 -35.01 -6.22
C ARG A 49 0.51 -33.75 -5.87
N GLU A 50 1.72 -33.91 -5.33
CA GLU A 50 2.61 -32.79 -4.99
C GLU A 50 2.95 -31.93 -6.22
N LEU A 51 3.32 -32.55 -7.34
CA LEU A 51 3.56 -31.86 -8.60
C LEU A 51 2.30 -31.12 -9.09
N ALA A 52 1.12 -31.74 -8.99
CA ALA A 52 -0.14 -31.10 -9.36
C ALA A 52 -0.52 -29.94 -8.42
N GLU A 53 -0.17 -30.01 -7.13
CA GLU A 53 -0.29 -28.91 -6.16
C GLU A 53 0.61 -27.73 -6.58
N GLN A 54 1.88 -28.00 -6.87
CA GLN A 54 2.86 -26.98 -7.28
C GLN A 54 2.50 -26.32 -8.60
N ILE A 55 2.00 -27.09 -9.58
CA ILE A 55 1.47 -26.56 -10.84
C ILE A 55 0.28 -25.63 -10.57
N ARG A 56 -0.68 -26.07 -9.73
CA ARG A 56 -1.86 -25.26 -9.41
C ARG A 56 -1.51 -23.96 -8.68
N SER A 57 -0.60 -24.02 -7.70
CA SER A 57 -0.13 -22.84 -6.97
C SER A 57 0.52 -21.84 -7.92
N ARG A 58 1.49 -22.29 -8.72
CA ARG A 58 2.29 -21.40 -9.58
C ARG A 58 1.49 -20.80 -10.73
N VAL A 59 0.60 -21.58 -11.36
CA VAL A 59 -0.31 -21.07 -12.39
C VAL A 59 -1.34 -20.12 -11.78
N GLY A 60 -1.81 -20.40 -10.55
CA GLY A 60 -2.68 -19.50 -9.79
C GLY A 60 -2.01 -18.16 -9.48
N GLU A 61 -0.81 -18.18 -8.91
CA GLU A 61 0.00 -17.00 -8.59
C GLU A 61 0.29 -16.15 -9.82
N GLN A 62 0.63 -16.78 -10.95
CA GLN A 62 0.86 -16.07 -12.20
C GLN A 62 -0.42 -15.39 -12.71
N ARG A 63 -1.58 -16.06 -12.67
CA ARG A 63 -2.86 -15.46 -13.09
C ARG A 63 -3.27 -14.30 -12.19
N VAL A 64 -3.02 -14.41 -10.89
CA VAL A 64 -3.26 -13.30 -9.93
C VAL A 64 -2.34 -12.12 -10.26
N THR A 65 -1.07 -12.38 -10.53
CA THR A 65 -0.10 -11.36 -10.92
C THR A 65 -0.52 -10.67 -12.24
N GLU A 66 -0.88 -11.43 -13.26
CA GLU A 66 -1.36 -10.91 -14.55
C GLU A 66 -2.63 -10.06 -14.37
N ALA A 67 -3.61 -10.53 -13.59
CA ALA A 67 -4.83 -9.78 -13.31
C ALA A 67 -4.56 -8.47 -12.54
N TRP A 68 -3.63 -8.49 -11.59
CA TRP A 68 -3.23 -7.32 -10.83
C TRP A 68 -2.61 -6.25 -11.73
N PHE A 69 -1.65 -6.63 -12.58
CA PHE A 69 -1.03 -5.69 -13.52
C PHE A 69 -2.00 -5.19 -14.58
N ALA A 70 -2.88 -6.04 -15.10
CA ALA A 70 -3.92 -5.62 -16.04
C ALA A 70 -4.80 -4.51 -15.42
N LYS A 71 -5.19 -4.65 -14.14
CA LYS A 71 -5.94 -3.62 -13.43
C LYS A 71 -5.12 -2.33 -13.26
N ARG A 72 -3.86 -2.43 -12.85
CA ARG A 72 -3.00 -1.26 -12.58
C ARG A 72 -2.70 -0.46 -13.84
N VAL A 73 -2.47 -1.14 -14.95
CA VAL A 73 -2.31 -0.53 -16.28
C VAL A 73 -3.60 0.16 -16.73
N GLU A 74 -4.76 -0.42 -16.44
CA GLU A 74 -6.07 0.20 -16.71
C GLU A 74 -6.34 1.42 -15.82
N ASP A 75 -5.97 1.38 -14.55
CA ASP A 75 -6.05 2.54 -13.64
C ASP A 75 -5.15 3.68 -14.14
N TYR A 76 -3.91 3.36 -14.55
CA TYR A 76 -2.99 4.32 -15.18
C TYR A 76 -3.56 4.91 -16.47
N ARG A 77 -4.17 4.09 -17.33
CA ARG A 77 -4.87 4.55 -18.55
C ARG A 77 -5.99 5.54 -18.26
N ARG A 78 -6.82 5.25 -17.25
CA ARG A 78 -7.94 6.13 -16.87
C ARG A 78 -7.43 7.48 -16.40
N GLU A 79 -6.38 7.49 -15.57
CA GLU A 79 -5.79 8.73 -15.08
C GLU A 79 -5.11 9.51 -16.21
N SER A 80 -4.40 8.84 -17.13
CA SER A 80 -3.75 9.52 -18.26
C SER A 80 -4.75 10.13 -19.25
N ILE A 81 -5.89 9.47 -19.48
CA ILE A 81 -7.00 10.05 -20.26
C ILE A 81 -7.62 11.23 -19.52
N ALA A 82 -7.89 11.09 -18.22
CA ALA A 82 -8.46 12.17 -17.41
C ALA A 82 -7.54 13.39 -17.37
N LEU A 83 -6.23 13.19 -17.29
CA LEU A 83 -5.26 14.27 -17.36
C LEU A 83 -5.27 14.94 -18.74
N ARG A 84 -5.22 14.18 -19.83
CA ARG A 84 -5.32 14.75 -21.20
C ARG A 84 -6.61 15.53 -21.41
N GLN A 85 -7.75 15.04 -20.90
CA GLN A 85 -9.02 15.76 -20.97
C GLN A 85 -9.00 17.07 -20.17
N ARG A 86 -8.36 17.07 -18.99
CA ARG A 86 -8.17 18.28 -18.18
C ARG A 86 -7.22 19.27 -18.86
N MET A 87 -6.09 18.83 -19.38
CA MET A 87 -5.15 19.67 -20.13
C MET A 87 -5.82 20.37 -21.33
N ARG A 88 -6.74 19.69 -22.03
CA ARG A 88 -7.52 20.30 -23.11
C ARG A 88 -8.51 21.37 -22.63
N ARG A 89 -9.01 21.27 -21.40
CA ARG A 89 -9.96 22.23 -20.81
C ARG A 89 -9.29 23.42 -20.16
N THR A 90 -8.11 23.22 -19.57
CA THR A 90 -7.45 24.17 -18.68
C THR A 90 -6.17 24.73 -19.29
N ALA A 91 -6.19 25.08 -20.57
CA ALA A 91 -5.03 25.62 -21.28
C ALA A 91 -4.44 26.83 -20.52
N GLY A 92 -3.27 26.65 -19.88
CA GLY A 92 -2.53 27.72 -19.19
C GLY A 92 -2.34 27.57 -17.67
N VAL A 93 -2.91 26.56 -17.01
CA VAL A 93 -2.63 26.29 -15.58
C VAL A 93 -1.46 25.32 -15.43
N ALA A 94 -0.57 25.57 -14.47
CA ALA A 94 0.54 24.68 -14.13
C ALA A 94 -0.02 23.32 -13.68
N MET A 95 0.32 22.26 -14.41
CA MET A 95 -0.17 20.88 -14.23
C MET A 95 0.90 19.99 -13.57
N ASP A 96 1.83 20.61 -12.84
CA ASP A 96 3.01 19.93 -12.32
C ASP A 96 2.62 18.87 -11.28
N ASP A 97 1.60 19.15 -10.46
CA ASP A 97 1.07 18.22 -9.46
C ASP A 97 0.38 17.01 -10.10
N GLU A 98 -0.41 17.21 -11.16
CA GLU A 98 -1.06 16.10 -11.83
C GLU A 98 -0.10 15.25 -12.69
N ASN A 99 0.91 15.88 -13.30
CA ASN A 99 1.99 15.16 -13.96
C ASN A 99 2.80 14.35 -12.94
N ALA A 100 3.11 14.92 -11.77
CA ALA A 100 3.79 14.21 -10.68
C ALA A 100 2.97 13.00 -10.19
N ARG A 101 1.64 13.11 -10.16
CA ARG A 101 0.75 11.98 -9.82
C ARG A 101 0.84 10.85 -10.83
N LEU A 102 0.81 11.12 -12.15
CA LEU A 102 0.98 10.08 -13.16
C LEU A 102 2.37 9.44 -13.07
N ASP A 103 3.41 10.25 -12.93
CA ASP A 103 4.78 9.76 -12.78
C ASP A 103 4.93 8.85 -11.54
N ALA A 104 4.30 9.22 -10.42
CA ALA A 104 4.26 8.40 -9.21
C ALA A 104 3.50 7.07 -9.42
N MET A 105 2.39 7.09 -10.17
CA MET A 105 1.66 5.86 -10.53
C MET A 105 2.52 4.95 -11.40
N ARG A 106 3.18 5.50 -12.43
CA ARG A 106 4.10 4.76 -13.31
C ARG A 106 5.24 4.14 -12.51
N TYR A 107 5.87 4.92 -11.62
CA TYR A 107 6.93 4.45 -10.73
C TYR A 107 6.46 3.31 -9.85
N SER A 108 5.26 3.43 -9.25
CA SER A 108 4.68 2.39 -8.41
C SER A 108 4.40 1.09 -9.16
N ILE A 109 4.08 1.15 -10.46
CA ILE A 109 3.88 -0.05 -11.29
C ILE A 109 5.23 -0.64 -11.68
N GLU A 110 6.11 0.15 -12.30
CA GLU A 110 7.38 -0.32 -12.85
C GLU A 110 8.33 -0.84 -11.78
N SER A 111 8.36 -0.22 -10.59
CA SER A 111 9.21 -0.68 -9.47
C SER A 111 8.83 -2.05 -8.93
N THR A 112 7.61 -2.52 -9.19
CA THR A 112 7.15 -3.86 -8.79
C THR A 112 7.34 -4.92 -9.87
N LEU A 113 7.64 -4.54 -11.12
CA LEU A 113 7.87 -5.50 -12.20
C LEU A 113 9.02 -6.48 -11.88
N PRO A 114 10.17 -6.04 -11.35
CA PRO A 114 11.32 -6.92 -11.13
C PRO A 114 11.07 -8.05 -10.13
N SER A 115 10.24 -7.79 -9.11
CA SER A 115 9.96 -8.72 -8.01
C SER A 115 8.89 -9.76 -8.35
N THR A 116 8.33 -9.73 -9.55
CA THR A 116 7.25 -10.64 -9.95
C THR A 116 7.75 -11.85 -10.74
N GLY A 117 6.95 -12.92 -10.76
CA GLY A 117 7.21 -14.11 -11.58
C GLY A 117 7.01 -13.93 -13.08
N LEU A 118 6.81 -12.70 -13.57
CA LEU A 118 6.63 -12.39 -14.99
C LEU A 118 7.95 -12.51 -15.76
N SER A 119 7.87 -13.04 -16.98
CA SER A 119 9.01 -13.05 -17.92
C SER A 119 9.41 -11.62 -18.33
N LEU A 120 10.64 -11.46 -18.80
CA LEU A 120 11.17 -10.16 -19.25
C LEU A 120 10.33 -9.56 -20.37
N GLU A 121 9.85 -10.40 -21.30
CA GLU A 121 8.92 -10.01 -22.36
C GLU A 121 7.60 -9.48 -21.78
N GLN A 122 7.00 -10.17 -20.80
CA GLN A 122 5.75 -9.74 -20.18
C GLN A 122 5.88 -8.42 -19.41
N ARG A 123 7.00 -8.24 -18.69
CA ARG A 123 7.33 -6.96 -18.04
C ARG A 123 7.41 -5.84 -19.07
N GLY A 124 8.08 -6.11 -20.18
CA GLY A 124 8.19 -5.19 -21.31
C GLY A 124 6.86 -4.78 -21.93
N GLN A 125 5.91 -5.72 -22.02
CA GLN A 125 4.58 -5.45 -22.56
C GLN A 125 3.76 -4.52 -21.66
N ILE A 126 3.95 -4.60 -20.35
CA ILE A 126 3.34 -3.67 -19.39
C ILE A 126 3.87 -2.25 -19.62
N VAL A 127 5.19 -2.10 -19.73
CA VAL A 127 5.85 -0.81 -19.99
C VAL A 127 5.39 -0.22 -21.32
N GLN A 128 5.42 -1.00 -22.39
CA GLN A 128 4.95 -0.58 -23.71
C GLN A 128 3.46 -0.18 -23.71
N ALA A 129 2.63 -0.82 -22.88
CA ALA A 129 1.23 -0.43 -22.76
C ALA A 129 1.10 0.96 -22.14
N MET A 130 1.86 1.24 -21.07
CA MET A 130 1.89 2.57 -20.43
C MET A 130 2.46 3.63 -21.38
N ASP A 131 3.54 3.34 -22.09
CA ASP A 131 4.13 4.25 -23.08
C ASP A 131 3.12 4.66 -24.15
N ARG A 132 2.30 3.72 -24.65
CA ARG A 132 1.24 4.02 -25.63
C ARG A 132 0.19 4.99 -25.09
N PHE A 133 -0.08 4.98 -23.79
CA PHE A 133 -1.03 5.89 -23.18
C PHE A 133 -0.43 7.29 -23.01
N ASP A 134 0.86 7.37 -22.69
CA ASP A 134 1.57 8.64 -22.55
C ASP A 134 1.61 9.41 -23.88
N VAL A 135 1.84 8.70 -24.99
CA VAL A 135 1.80 9.30 -26.34
C VAL A 135 0.39 9.43 -26.92
N GLY A 136 -0.65 9.02 -26.18
CA GLY A 136 -2.04 9.11 -26.61
C GLY A 136 -2.43 8.22 -27.79
N GLN A 137 -1.70 7.13 -28.04
CA GLN A 137 -1.93 6.22 -29.16
C GLN A 137 -3.11 5.26 -28.95
N VAL A 138 -3.48 4.93 -27.71
CA VAL A 138 -4.51 3.93 -27.40
C VAL A 138 -5.45 4.42 -26.30
N ASP A 139 -6.72 4.67 -26.64
CA ASP A 139 -7.76 5.04 -25.67
C ASP A 139 -8.70 3.86 -25.32
N ARG A 140 -8.48 2.68 -25.91
CA ARG A 140 -9.30 1.48 -25.66
C ARG A 140 -8.88 0.77 -24.37
N PRO A 141 -9.83 0.19 -23.61
CA PRO A 141 -9.51 -0.60 -22.43
C PRO A 141 -8.69 -1.84 -22.81
N PHE A 142 -7.69 -2.17 -22.00
CA PHE A 142 -6.97 -3.44 -22.13
C PHE A 142 -7.74 -4.53 -21.39
N TYR A 143 -8.10 -5.59 -22.09
CA TYR A 143 -8.54 -6.82 -21.44
C TYR A 143 -7.30 -7.64 -21.08
N GLY A 144 -7.20 -8.15 -19.85
CA GLY A 144 -6.01 -8.85 -19.32
C GLY A 144 -5.30 -9.83 -20.26
N PRO A 145 -6.00 -10.63 -21.09
CA PRO A 145 -5.36 -11.54 -22.06
C PRO A 145 -4.56 -10.83 -23.17
N GLU A 146 -4.90 -9.58 -23.50
CA GLU A 146 -4.24 -8.82 -24.57
C GLU A 146 -2.89 -8.24 -24.15
N LEU A 147 -2.75 -7.91 -22.86
CA LEU A 147 -1.52 -7.36 -22.30
C LEU A 147 -0.38 -8.37 -22.28
N PHE A 148 -0.70 -9.66 -22.12
CA PHE A 148 0.29 -10.73 -21.95
C PHE A 148 0.37 -11.67 -23.15
N ARG A 149 0.02 -11.26 -24.38
CA ARG A 149 0.16 -12.14 -25.56
C ARG A 149 1.63 -12.47 -25.78
N THR A 150 2.00 -13.74 -26.03
CA THR A 150 3.41 -14.10 -26.20
C THR A 150 3.97 -13.39 -27.44
N PRO A 151 4.89 -12.41 -27.29
CA PRO A 151 5.43 -11.72 -28.44
C PRO A 151 6.43 -12.66 -29.16
N VAL A 152 6.55 -12.53 -30.48
CA VAL A 152 7.46 -13.35 -31.30
C VAL A 152 8.33 -12.44 -32.15
N GLY A 153 9.58 -12.85 -32.41
CA GLY A 153 10.51 -12.13 -33.26
C GLY A 153 10.85 -10.73 -32.73
N ARG A 154 10.73 -9.71 -33.58
CA ARG A 154 11.07 -8.31 -33.23
C ARG A 154 10.25 -7.77 -32.07
N ALA A 155 8.97 -8.14 -31.95
CA ALA A 155 8.12 -7.69 -30.86
C ALA A 155 8.62 -8.19 -29.49
N ALA A 156 9.18 -9.39 -29.43
CA ALA A 156 9.75 -9.93 -28.19
C ALA A 156 11.04 -9.21 -27.80
N GLN A 157 11.86 -8.85 -28.79
CA GLN A 157 13.07 -8.06 -28.55
C GLN A 157 12.73 -6.66 -28.03
N GLN A 158 11.78 -5.97 -28.66
CA GLN A 158 11.32 -4.65 -28.22
C GLN A 158 10.74 -4.69 -26.80
N ALA A 159 10.01 -5.75 -26.44
CA ALA A 159 9.49 -5.92 -25.10
C ALA A 159 10.63 -6.06 -24.08
N ARG A 160 11.64 -6.90 -24.37
CA ARG A 160 12.81 -7.04 -23.49
C ARG A 160 13.58 -5.75 -23.33
N GLU A 161 13.78 -5.01 -24.42
CA GLU A 161 14.43 -3.69 -24.38
C GLU A 161 13.64 -2.71 -23.50
N ALA A 162 12.32 -2.64 -23.66
CA ALA A 162 11.45 -1.80 -22.82
C ALA A 162 11.53 -2.17 -21.32
N ALA A 163 11.59 -3.47 -21.01
CA ALA A 163 11.75 -3.92 -19.62
C ALA A 163 13.09 -3.47 -19.02
N VAL A 164 14.19 -3.59 -19.77
CA VAL A 164 15.52 -3.14 -19.31
C VAL A 164 15.57 -1.63 -19.12
N GLN A 165 14.94 -0.86 -20.01
CA GLN A 165 14.87 0.60 -19.87
C GLN A 165 14.04 1.00 -18.65
N SER A 166 12.93 0.31 -18.40
CA SER A 166 12.12 0.50 -17.19
C SER A 166 12.91 0.23 -15.91
N GLU A 167 13.69 -0.85 -15.86
CA GLU A 167 14.54 -1.15 -14.70
C GLU A 167 15.60 -0.06 -14.43
N ARG A 168 16.18 0.50 -15.50
CA ARG A 168 17.11 1.64 -15.38
C ARG A 168 16.40 2.90 -14.89
N TRP A 169 15.26 3.23 -15.48
CA TRP A 169 14.45 4.39 -15.09
C TRP A 169 14.02 4.30 -13.62
N VAL A 170 13.56 3.13 -13.15
CA VAL A 170 13.21 2.91 -11.73
C VAL A 170 14.42 3.12 -10.83
N SER A 171 15.60 2.64 -11.23
CA SER A 171 16.84 2.78 -10.46
C SER A 171 17.27 4.24 -10.35
N GLU A 172 17.23 4.99 -11.46
CA GLU A 172 17.51 6.43 -11.50
C GLU A 172 16.49 7.21 -10.66
N ARG A 173 15.20 6.89 -10.78
CA ARG A 173 14.14 7.55 -10.02
C ARG A 173 14.27 7.28 -8.53
N ARG A 174 14.63 6.05 -8.13
CA ARG A 174 14.93 5.71 -6.73
C ARG A 174 16.09 6.55 -6.20
N ALA A 175 17.18 6.67 -6.95
CA ALA A 175 18.32 7.50 -6.56
C ALA A 175 17.93 8.97 -6.41
N ALA A 176 17.10 9.51 -7.31
CA ALA A 176 16.58 10.87 -7.21
C ALA A 176 15.71 11.09 -5.96
N ILE A 177 14.84 10.13 -5.62
CA ILE A 177 14.01 10.17 -4.41
C ILE A 177 14.89 10.12 -3.15
N GLU A 178 15.90 9.26 -3.13
CA GLU A 178 16.84 9.15 -2.01
C GLU A 178 17.65 10.45 -1.81
N GLN A 179 18.05 11.11 -2.91
CA GLN A 179 18.73 12.40 -2.87
C GLN A 179 17.82 13.54 -2.39
N ALA A 180 16.52 13.51 -2.70
CA ALA A 180 15.55 14.52 -2.24
C ALA A 180 15.06 14.30 -0.80
N LEU A 181 15.28 13.10 -0.24
CA LEU A 181 14.79 12.71 1.08
C LEU A 181 15.28 13.61 2.24
N PRO A 182 16.54 14.08 2.29
CA PRO A 182 17.02 15.01 3.31
C PRO A 182 16.26 16.35 3.30
N ASP A 183 16.04 16.93 2.12
CA ASP A 183 15.33 18.20 1.98
C ASP A 183 13.87 18.08 2.43
N HIS A 184 13.21 16.96 2.10
CA HIS A 184 11.87 16.67 2.59
C HIS A 184 11.82 16.44 4.10
N ARG A 185 12.84 15.81 4.69
CA ARG A 185 12.94 15.65 6.16
C ARG A 185 13.14 16.98 6.86
N ASP A 186 13.94 17.87 6.30
CA ASP A 186 14.17 19.20 6.86
C ASP A 186 12.94 20.10 6.74
N LEU A 187 12.22 20.03 5.62
CA LEU A 187 10.91 20.68 5.46
C LEU A 187 9.89 20.12 6.45
N ALA A 188 9.76 18.79 6.56
CA ALA A 188 8.85 18.17 7.50
C ALA A 188 9.22 18.47 8.96
N ALA A 189 10.51 18.56 9.30
CA ALA A 189 10.98 18.96 10.62
C ALA A 189 10.68 20.44 10.91
N ARG A 190 10.81 21.33 9.93
CA ARG A 190 10.42 22.74 10.04
C ARG A 190 8.90 22.89 10.20
N GLU A 191 8.10 22.16 9.42
CA GLU A 191 6.65 22.14 9.56
C GLU A 191 6.20 21.54 10.90
N ALA A 192 6.86 20.49 11.37
CA ALA A 192 6.61 19.89 12.68
C ALA A 192 7.01 20.84 13.83
N ALA A 193 8.11 21.57 13.69
CA ALA A 193 8.52 22.59 14.66
C ALA A 193 7.51 23.75 14.73
N VAL A 194 6.95 24.16 13.60
CA VAL A 194 5.87 25.17 13.53
C VAL A 194 4.54 24.61 14.06
N ARG A 195 4.30 23.30 13.95
CA ARG A 195 3.12 22.59 14.47
C ARG A 195 3.32 21.96 15.84
N THR A 196 4.18 22.52 16.69
CA THR A 196 4.14 22.22 18.13
C THR A 196 2.91 22.89 18.74
N VAL A 197 1.73 22.32 18.45
CA VAL A 197 0.49 22.66 19.13
C VAL A 197 0.67 22.23 20.58
N ASP A 198 0.76 23.20 21.48
CA ASP A 198 0.62 22.96 22.92
C ASP A 198 -0.62 22.07 23.14
N PRO A 199 -0.46 20.81 23.59
CA PRO A 199 -1.58 19.89 23.72
C PRO A 199 -2.63 20.42 24.69
N GLU A 200 -2.22 21.21 25.69
CA GLU A 200 -3.17 21.87 26.58
C GLU A 200 -3.97 22.95 25.86
N ARG A 201 -3.34 23.69 24.95
CA ARG A 201 -4.04 24.69 24.13
C ARG A 201 -5.07 24.02 23.22
N ALA A 202 -4.74 22.90 22.59
CA ALA A 202 -5.71 22.15 21.77
C ALA A 202 -6.93 21.70 22.59
N VAL A 203 -6.70 21.17 23.80
CA VAL A 203 -7.78 20.78 24.72
C VAL A 203 -8.63 21.99 25.12
N ARG A 204 -8.00 23.11 25.51
CA ARG A 204 -8.70 24.36 25.85
C ARG A 204 -9.55 24.87 24.69
N GLN A 205 -9.03 24.81 23.46
CA GLN A 205 -9.76 25.21 22.25
C GLN A 205 -10.95 24.30 21.99
N GLY A 206 -10.77 22.98 22.11
CA GLY A 206 -11.85 22.01 21.94
C GLY A 206 -12.99 22.26 22.93
N VAL A 207 -12.69 22.44 24.21
CA VAL A 207 -13.70 22.76 25.24
C VAL A 207 -14.43 24.06 24.91
N ALA A 208 -13.71 25.09 24.47
CA ALA A 208 -14.35 26.37 24.17
C ALA A 208 -15.23 26.33 22.89
N VAL A 209 -14.89 25.52 21.90
CA VAL A 209 -15.76 25.24 20.74
C VAL A 209 -17.04 24.54 21.19
N GLN A 210 -16.95 23.59 22.12
CA GLN A 210 -18.11 22.91 22.68
C GLN A 210 -19.03 23.88 23.44
N ASP A 211 -18.47 24.79 24.26
CA ASP A 211 -19.24 25.83 24.94
C ASP A 211 -20.03 26.71 23.94
N LEU A 212 -19.41 27.09 22.81
CA LEU A 212 -20.07 27.87 21.76
C LEU A 212 -21.24 27.12 21.13
N ARG A 213 -21.04 25.83 20.83
CA ARG A 213 -22.07 24.96 20.23
C ARG A 213 -23.23 24.70 21.18
N HIS A 214 -22.94 24.49 22.47
CA HIS A 214 -23.97 24.31 23.49
C HIS A 214 -24.86 25.55 23.63
N VAL A 215 -24.25 26.74 23.75
CA VAL A 215 -25.03 27.99 23.81
C VAL A 215 -25.89 28.17 22.57
N GLN A 216 -25.38 27.81 21.39
CA GLN A 216 -26.14 27.91 20.14
C GLN A 216 -27.31 26.91 20.09
N ALA A 217 -27.15 25.71 20.66
CA ALA A 217 -28.24 24.74 20.82
C ALA A 217 -29.37 25.32 21.68
N VAL A 218 -29.02 25.88 22.85
CA VAL A 218 -29.97 26.51 23.77
C VAL A 218 -30.66 27.71 23.11
N ALA A 219 -29.91 28.54 22.37
CA ALA A 219 -30.46 29.69 21.65
C ALA A 219 -31.53 29.30 20.62
N ARG A 220 -31.36 28.15 19.96
CA ARG A 220 -32.33 27.65 18.98
C ARG A 220 -33.58 27.06 19.63
N GLU A 221 -33.42 26.36 20.74
CA GLU A 221 -34.54 25.73 21.45
C GLU A 221 -35.41 26.77 22.17
N TYR A 222 -34.79 27.75 22.83
CA TYR A 222 -35.48 28.70 23.71
C TYR A 222 -35.54 30.14 23.16
N GLY A 223 -34.92 30.40 22.01
CA GLY A 223 -34.79 31.73 21.44
C GLY A 223 -33.74 32.61 22.12
N GLU A 224 -33.61 33.86 21.66
CA GLU A 224 -32.63 34.85 22.15
C GLU A 224 -33.07 35.50 23.48
N SER A 225 -32.99 34.73 24.57
CA SER A 225 -33.25 35.24 25.92
C SER A 225 -32.09 36.11 26.45
N ARG A 226 -32.31 36.81 27.56
CA ARG A 226 -31.23 37.56 28.25
C ARG A 226 -30.12 36.62 28.71
N ASP A 227 -30.49 35.42 29.18
CA ASP A 227 -29.56 34.41 29.70
C ASP A 227 -28.76 33.76 28.58
N VAL A 228 -29.40 33.47 27.43
CA VAL A 228 -28.72 32.99 26.22
C VAL A 228 -27.68 34.00 25.72
N ARG A 229 -28.02 35.30 25.69
CA ARG A 229 -27.06 36.36 25.33
C ARG A 229 -25.93 36.50 26.33
N ALA A 230 -26.18 36.30 27.63
CA ALA A 230 -25.14 36.27 28.64
C ALA A 230 -24.21 35.05 28.44
N GLY A 231 -24.79 33.86 28.24
CA GLY A 231 -24.08 32.62 27.95
C GLY A 231 -23.20 32.75 26.70
N ARG A 232 -23.70 33.32 25.61
CA ARG A 232 -22.92 33.53 24.37
C ARG A 232 -21.72 34.44 24.61
N ARG A 233 -21.88 35.53 25.36
CA ARG A 233 -20.76 36.42 25.70
C ARG A 233 -19.68 35.69 26.50
N ILE A 234 -20.08 34.85 27.46
CA ILE A 234 -19.15 34.05 28.28
C ILE A 234 -18.43 33.02 27.41
N ALA A 235 -19.15 32.26 26.58
CA ALA A 235 -18.58 31.25 25.69
C ALA A 235 -17.62 31.87 24.65
N THR A 236 -17.99 33.01 24.05
CA THR A 236 -17.11 33.79 23.17
C THR A 236 -15.84 34.25 23.89
N ALA A 237 -15.96 34.79 25.10
CA ALA A 237 -14.80 35.22 25.88
C ALA A 237 -13.86 34.05 26.21
N ARG A 238 -14.40 32.88 26.57
CA ARG A 238 -13.63 31.66 26.81
C ARG A 238 -12.94 31.14 25.55
N ALA A 239 -13.62 31.16 24.40
CA ALA A 239 -13.03 30.77 23.13
C ALA A 239 -11.88 31.69 22.70
N CYS A 240 -12.05 33.01 22.87
CA CYS A 240 -10.95 33.95 22.65
C CYS A 240 -9.78 33.70 23.61
N ALA A 241 -10.05 33.44 24.90
CA ALA A 241 -9.02 33.12 25.88
C ALA A 241 -8.29 31.79 25.59
N ALA A 242 -8.98 30.81 24.99
CA ALA A 242 -8.38 29.58 24.48
C ALA A 242 -7.57 29.79 23.18
N GLY A 243 -7.58 31.01 22.64
CA GLY A 243 -6.81 31.40 21.46
C GLY A 243 -7.51 31.12 20.14
N LEU A 244 -8.85 31.03 20.11
CA LEU A 244 -9.63 31.12 18.87
C LEU A 244 -9.70 32.59 18.41
N THR A 245 -9.68 32.81 17.11
CA THR A 245 -9.91 34.14 16.53
C THR A 245 -11.40 34.48 16.53
N SER A 246 -11.72 35.78 16.50
CA SER A 246 -13.11 36.25 16.40
C SER A 246 -13.85 35.70 15.18
N GLU A 247 -13.14 35.43 14.08
CA GLU A 247 -13.70 34.82 12.87
C GLU A 247 -14.04 33.35 13.08
N GLN A 248 -13.16 32.58 13.74
CA GLN A 248 -13.42 31.18 14.09
C GLN A 248 -14.61 31.07 15.05
N VAL A 249 -14.69 31.95 16.06
CA VAL A 249 -15.81 31.97 16.99
C VAL A 249 -17.12 32.27 16.28
N ARG A 250 -17.13 33.24 15.36
CA ARG A 250 -18.32 33.56 14.55
C ARG A 250 -18.72 32.38 13.68
N TRP A 251 -17.75 31.79 12.96
CA TRP A 251 -18.00 30.65 12.10
C TRP A 251 -18.57 29.44 12.86
N GLU A 252 -18.04 29.12 14.04
CA GLU A 252 -18.57 28.03 14.88
C GLU A 252 -19.99 28.32 15.39
N LEU A 253 -20.31 29.57 15.76
CA LEU A 253 -21.68 29.94 16.16
C LEU A 253 -22.68 29.82 14.99
N ASP A 254 -22.26 30.24 13.79
CA ASP A 254 -23.10 30.22 12.59
C ASP A 254 -23.29 28.80 12.05
N ASN A 255 -22.29 27.92 12.23
CA ASN A 255 -22.25 26.57 11.64
C ASN A 255 -22.29 25.45 12.68
N ALA A 256 -22.68 25.72 13.92
CA ALA A 256 -22.66 24.77 15.03
C ALA A 256 -23.33 23.41 14.70
N GLU A 257 -24.44 23.45 13.98
CA GLU A 257 -25.17 22.25 13.55
C GLU A 257 -24.45 21.50 12.42
N THR A 258 -24.03 22.21 11.36
CA THR A 258 -23.31 21.63 10.22
C THR A 258 -21.96 21.02 10.65
N ASN A 259 -21.32 21.62 11.65
CA ASN A 259 -20.03 21.19 12.17
C ASN A 259 -20.13 20.09 13.23
N SER A 260 -21.35 19.65 13.54
CA SER A 260 -21.62 18.63 14.54
C SER A 260 -22.27 17.43 13.89
N ARG A 261 -21.76 16.25 14.22
CA ARG A 261 -22.29 14.99 13.72
C ARG A 261 -23.32 14.40 14.67
N ALA A 262 -23.15 14.61 15.97
CA ALA A 262 -24.04 14.09 17.00
C ALA A 262 -24.70 15.23 17.77
N GLN A 263 -25.98 15.06 18.09
CA GLN A 263 -26.72 15.87 19.05
C GLN A 263 -27.14 14.98 20.20
N VAL A 264 -26.90 15.44 21.43
CA VAL A 264 -27.31 14.73 22.65
C VAL A 264 -28.33 15.57 23.40
N THR A 265 -29.40 14.90 23.83
CA THR A 265 -30.42 15.42 24.72
C THR A 265 -30.41 14.61 26.01
N ILE A 266 -30.21 15.26 27.15
CA ILE A 266 -30.38 14.68 28.48
C ILE A 266 -31.62 15.33 29.09
N THR A 267 -32.63 14.53 29.42
CA THR A 267 -33.81 14.96 30.17
C THR A 267 -33.77 14.35 31.55
N ALA A 268 -33.91 15.18 32.58
CA ALA A 268 -33.95 14.77 33.98
C ALA A 268 -35.28 15.18 34.59
N GLY A 269 -36.05 14.20 35.05
CA GLY A 269 -37.38 14.39 35.61
C GLY A 269 -37.51 13.74 36.98
N ARG A 270 -38.42 14.28 37.79
CA ARG A 270 -38.85 13.66 39.05
C ARG A 270 -40.36 13.75 39.16
N PRO A 271 -41.05 12.73 39.69
CA PRO A 271 -42.50 12.79 39.86
C PRO A 271 -42.94 14.07 40.60
N GLY A 272 -43.75 14.91 39.95
CA GLY A 272 -44.27 16.15 40.52
C GLY A 272 -43.38 17.38 40.39
N GLU A 273 -42.18 17.27 39.81
CA GLU A 273 -41.30 18.41 39.49
C GLU A 273 -41.28 18.66 37.97
N ARG A 274 -40.83 19.86 37.56
CA ARG A 274 -40.64 20.19 36.15
C ARG A 274 -39.39 19.50 35.62
N ASP A 275 -39.50 18.87 34.46
CA ASP A 275 -38.35 18.25 33.79
C ASP A 275 -37.33 19.29 33.34
N TRP A 276 -36.07 18.91 33.46
CA TRP A 276 -34.91 19.68 33.01
C TRP A 276 -34.34 19.03 31.76
N THR A 277 -34.12 19.80 30.70
CA THR A 277 -33.56 19.29 29.44
C THR A 277 -32.26 20.02 29.11
N TRP A 278 -31.22 19.26 28.83
CA TRP A 278 -29.95 19.74 28.30
C TRP A 278 -29.74 19.23 26.88
N ASN A 279 -29.46 20.16 25.97
CA ASN A 279 -29.16 19.87 24.59
C ASN A 279 -27.76 20.35 24.23
N THR A 280 -26.99 19.50 23.56
CA THR A 280 -25.64 19.83 23.12
C THR A 280 -25.30 19.16 21.78
N TYR A 281 -24.28 19.67 21.12
CA TYR A 281 -23.82 19.21 19.81
C TYR A 281 -22.35 18.82 19.85
N HIS A 282 -22.00 17.73 19.19
CA HIS A 282 -20.64 17.18 19.17
C HIS A 282 -20.19 16.85 17.74
N PRO A 283 -18.90 17.04 17.40
CA PRO A 283 -18.36 16.73 16.08
C PRO A 283 -18.29 15.22 15.80
N THR A 284 -18.22 14.38 16.84
CA THR A 284 -18.17 12.92 16.71
C THR A 284 -19.05 12.24 17.74
N GLU A 285 -19.43 10.99 17.45
CA GLU A 285 -20.17 10.13 18.38
C GLU A 285 -19.34 9.81 19.63
N ALA A 286 -18.04 9.55 19.48
CA ALA A 286 -17.15 9.26 20.60
C ALA A 286 -17.03 10.44 21.58
N GLU A 287 -16.97 11.68 21.08
CA GLU A 287 -17.00 12.87 21.92
C GLU A 287 -18.35 13.05 22.62
N ALA A 288 -19.45 12.78 21.90
CA ALA A 288 -20.79 12.79 22.48
C ALA A 288 -20.91 11.78 23.61
N ALA A 289 -20.48 10.54 23.41
CA ALA A 289 -20.52 9.48 24.40
C ALA A 289 -19.72 9.83 25.65
N ARG A 290 -18.48 10.30 25.47
CA ARG A 290 -17.61 10.74 26.59
C ARG A 290 -18.26 11.86 27.39
N TRP A 291 -18.68 12.95 26.72
CA TRP A 291 -19.30 14.08 27.40
C TRP A 291 -20.58 13.68 28.12
N THR A 292 -21.41 12.85 27.50
CA THR A 292 -22.69 12.41 28.09
C THR A 292 -22.47 11.59 29.34
N ARG A 293 -21.48 10.68 29.31
CA ARG A 293 -21.05 9.94 30.49
C ARG A 293 -20.66 10.90 31.60
N ASP A 294 -19.71 11.79 31.34
CA ASP A 294 -19.16 12.72 32.34
C ASP A 294 -20.29 13.60 32.92
N ALA A 295 -21.15 14.16 32.07
CA ALA A 295 -22.29 14.97 32.50
C ALA A 295 -23.28 14.21 33.40
N VAL A 296 -23.53 12.92 33.13
CA VAL A 296 -24.43 12.10 33.95
C VAL A 296 -23.75 11.62 35.24
N THR A 297 -22.48 11.25 35.20
CA THR A 297 -21.78 10.66 36.34
C THR A 297 -21.25 11.70 37.33
N GLU A 298 -20.81 12.87 36.84
CA GLU A 298 -20.22 13.92 37.68
C GLU A 298 -21.27 14.86 38.27
N THR A 299 -22.50 14.84 37.76
CA THR A 299 -23.60 15.63 38.32
C THR A 299 -24.21 14.93 39.53
N ASP A 300 -24.32 15.65 40.65
CA ASP A 300 -25.00 15.20 41.87
C ASP A 300 -26.53 15.23 41.70
N TRP A 301 -27.08 14.22 41.02
CA TRP A 301 -28.53 14.08 40.85
C TRP A 301 -29.22 13.73 42.18
N ARG A 302 -30.41 14.30 42.39
CA ARG A 302 -31.20 14.00 43.59
C ARG A 302 -31.70 12.55 43.56
N PRO A 303 -31.83 11.89 44.72
CA PRO A 303 -32.42 10.56 44.78
C PRO A 303 -33.84 10.51 44.20
N GLY A 304 -34.09 9.56 43.30
CA GLY A 304 -35.36 9.38 42.62
C GLY A 304 -35.52 10.19 41.33
N THR A 305 -34.47 10.86 40.84
CA THR A 305 -34.45 11.45 39.50
C THR A 305 -34.35 10.34 38.43
N THR A 306 -35.24 10.39 37.45
CA THR A 306 -35.17 9.58 36.23
C THR A 306 -34.48 10.41 35.14
N LEU A 307 -33.47 9.82 34.53
CA LEU A 307 -32.72 10.40 33.42
C LEU A 307 -33.12 9.68 32.13
N THR A 308 -33.37 10.44 31.08
CA THR A 308 -33.53 9.95 29.71
C THR A 308 -32.45 10.59 28.86
N VAL A 309 -31.61 9.79 28.24
CA VAL A 309 -30.56 10.25 27.32
C VAL A 309 -30.94 9.82 25.91
N LYS A 310 -30.88 10.74 24.95
CA LYS A 310 -31.07 10.48 23.52
C LYS A 310 -29.91 11.08 22.74
N ALA A 311 -29.21 10.28 21.95
CA ALA A 311 -28.23 10.76 20.99
C ALA A 311 -28.72 10.47 19.56
N ARG A 312 -28.64 11.49 18.71
CA ARG A 312 -29.07 11.44 17.30
C ARG A 312 -28.03 12.08 16.40
N GLU A 313 -28.03 11.69 15.14
CA GLU A 313 -27.22 12.39 14.14
C GLU A 313 -27.82 13.78 13.90
N ALA A 314 -26.98 14.81 13.75
CA ALA A 314 -27.46 16.17 13.55
C ALA A 314 -28.35 16.25 12.29
N GLY A 315 -29.53 16.87 12.41
CA GLY A 315 -30.53 16.90 11.35
C GLY A 315 -31.37 15.63 11.19
N ASN A 316 -31.03 14.53 11.87
CA ASN A 316 -31.80 13.28 11.84
C ASN A 316 -32.76 13.21 13.05
N PRO A 317 -34.08 13.05 12.84
CA PRO A 317 -35.02 12.94 13.95
C PRO A 317 -34.88 11.63 14.74
N LYS A 318 -34.33 10.57 14.12
CA LYS A 318 -34.18 9.26 14.75
C LYS A 318 -32.93 9.22 15.63
N ALA A 319 -33.12 8.94 16.91
CA ALA A 319 -32.01 8.68 17.82
C ALA A 319 -31.34 7.34 17.47
N PHE A 320 -30.01 7.33 17.43
CA PHE A 320 -29.22 6.10 17.29
C PHE A 320 -28.91 5.48 18.66
N TYR A 321 -29.02 6.26 19.74
CA TYR A 321 -28.85 5.80 21.12
C TYR A 321 -29.96 6.38 21.99
N THR A 322 -30.57 5.55 22.84
CA THR A 322 -31.56 5.98 23.83
C THR A 322 -31.48 5.09 25.06
N VAL A 323 -31.37 5.70 26.22
CA VAL A 323 -31.40 5.00 27.52
C VAL A 323 -32.22 5.80 28.52
N GLU A 324 -32.93 5.10 29.40
CA GLU A 324 -33.72 5.70 30.47
C GLU A 324 -33.51 4.94 31.78
N GLY A 325 -33.37 5.66 32.89
CA GLY A 325 -33.28 5.04 34.21
C GLY A 325 -32.78 5.98 35.28
N ASN A 326 -32.41 5.44 36.44
CA ASN A 326 -31.69 6.20 37.46
C ASN A 326 -30.22 6.41 37.05
N GLN A 327 -29.52 7.34 37.72
CA GLN A 327 -28.13 7.68 37.40
C GLN A 327 -27.20 6.46 37.31
N ALA A 328 -27.35 5.49 38.21
CA ALA A 328 -26.50 4.29 38.23
C ALA A 328 -26.77 3.36 37.03
N ALA A 329 -28.02 3.24 36.58
CA ALA A 329 -28.38 2.45 35.41
C ALA A 329 -27.89 3.13 34.12
N VAL A 330 -28.22 4.41 33.96
CA VAL A 330 -27.80 5.21 32.79
C VAL A 330 -26.27 5.30 32.72
N GLY A 331 -25.58 5.50 33.84
CA GLY A 331 -24.12 5.57 33.88
C GLY A 331 -23.43 4.29 33.39
N ARG A 332 -23.98 3.10 33.68
CA ARG A 332 -23.43 1.83 33.18
C ARG A 332 -23.59 1.70 31.67
N ASP A 333 -24.77 2.04 31.15
CA ASP A 333 -25.05 1.95 29.71
C ASP A 333 -24.26 3.00 28.92
N LEU A 334 -24.00 4.17 29.51
CA LEU A 334 -23.14 5.20 28.91
C LEU A 334 -21.67 4.79 28.88
N GLU A 335 -21.18 4.08 29.89
CA GLU A 335 -19.83 3.52 29.88
C GLU A 335 -19.68 2.49 28.75
N LEU A 336 -20.71 1.66 28.51
CA LEU A 336 -20.73 0.73 27.38
C LEU A 336 -20.69 1.48 26.04
N TRP A 337 -21.57 2.46 25.84
CA TRP A 337 -21.60 3.28 24.62
C TRP A 337 -20.27 4.02 24.39
N HIS A 338 -19.64 4.53 25.46
CA HIS A 338 -18.31 5.15 25.37
C HIS A 338 -17.23 4.17 24.92
N LEU A 339 -17.24 2.93 25.43
CA LEU A 339 -16.29 1.89 25.03
C LEU A 339 -16.51 1.44 23.57
N GLU A 340 -17.76 1.26 23.15
CA GLU A 340 -18.10 0.82 21.78
C GLU A 340 -17.70 1.87 20.73
N THR A 341 -17.82 3.16 21.07
CA THR A 341 -17.46 4.27 20.18
C THR A 341 -15.95 4.58 20.18
N ARG A 342 -15.21 4.15 21.21
CA ARG A 342 -13.74 4.34 21.31
C ARG A 342 -12.96 3.43 20.36
N ASP A 343 -13.48 2.23 20.07
CA ASP A 343 -12.79 1.21 19.28
C ASP A 343 -13.13 1.22 17.77
N GLY A 344 -13.85 2.25 17.29
CA GLY A 344 -14.16 2.40 15.87
C GLY A 344 -15.16 1.36 15.32
N PHE A 345 -15.89 0.67 16.21
CA PHE A 345 -16.97 -0.23 15.82
C PHE A 345 -18.25 0.56 15.56
N GLY A 346 -18.57 0.81 14.29
CA GLY A 346 -19.87 1.32 13.89
C GLY A 346 -20.98 0.34 14.32
N HIS A 347 -21.92 0.82 15.12
CA HIS A 347 -22.97 0.00 15.73
C HIS A 347 -23.77 -0.84 14.72
N THR A 348 -23.79 -2.14 15.00
CA THR A 348 -24.84 -3.09 14.64
C THR A 348 -26.11 -2.70 15.42
N GLN A 349 -27.21 -2.46 14.71
CA GLN A 349 -28.53 -2.23 15.34
C GLN A 349 -28.90 -3.44 16.22
N GLN A 350 -29.13 -3.23 17.52
CA GLN A 350 -29.97 -4.13 18.32
C GLN A 350 -31.44 -3.92 17.89
N PRO A 351 -32.19 -4.99 17.59
CA PRO A 351 -33.60 -4.86 17.23
C PRO A 351 -34.42 -4.56 18.49
N ALA A 352 -35.10 -3.40 18.48
CA ALA A 352 -36.13 -3.08 19.44
C ALA A 352 -37.33 -4.03 19.27
N GLN A 353 -37.84 -4.50 20.39
CA GLN A 353 -38.97 -5.42 20.52
C GLN A 353 -40.23 -4.91 19.81
N GLU A 354 -40.87 -5.81 19.06
CA GLU A 354 -42.13 -5.61 18.36
C GLU A 354 -43.32 -5.57 19.34
N GLN A 355 -44.20 -4.56 19.17
CA GLN A 355 -45.62 -4.69 19.50
C GLN A 355 -46.45 -4.25 18.27
N PRO A 356 -47.52 -4.99 17.91
CA PRO A 356 -48.18 -4.85 16.62
C PRO A 356 -49.37 -3.88 16.71
N ALA A 357 -49.50 -2.98 15.72
CA ALA A 357 -50.79 -2.36 15.46
C ALA A 357 -50.98 -1.96 13.98
N ARG A 358 -52.07 -2.51 13.44
CA ARG A 358 -52.96 -1.99 12.39
C ARG A 358 -52.39 -1.81 10.97
N ALA A 359 -52.79 -2.78 10.14
CA ALA A 359 -52.84 -2.68 8.69
C ALA A 359 -53.74 -1.50 8.25
N VAL A 360 -53.13 -0.53 7.60
CA VAL A 360 -53.76 0.36 6.62
C VAL A 360 -53.13 0.00 5.28
N ALA A 361 -53.95 -0.38 4.31
CA ALA A 361 -53.49 -0.75 2.98
C ALA A 361 -52.82 0.47 2.29
N PRO A 362 -51.60 0.35 1.72
CA PRO A 362 -50.99 1.46 1.01
C PRO A 362 -51.30 1.39 -0.49
N ASP A 363 -51.40 2.58 -1.10
CA ASP A 363 -51.39 2.81 -2.53
C ASP A 363 -50.23 2.05 -3.22
N ASN A 364 -50.58 1.35 -4.31
CA ASN A 364 -49.73 0.38 -5.00
C ASN A 364 -48.43 0.99 -5.61
N ASP A 365 -48.41 2.29 -5.90
CA ASP A 365 -47.25 2.94 -6.54
C ASP A 365 -46.10 3.25 -5.56
N LEU A 366 -46.42 3.60 -4.31
CA LEU A 366 -45.42 3.81 -3.25
C LEU A 366 -44.79 2.48 -2.80
N ALA A 367 -45.54 1.38 -2.85
CA ALA A 367 -45.03 0.05 -2.53
C ALA A 367 -43.98 -0.42 -3.56
N ILE A 368 -44.16 -0.07 -4.84
CA ILE A 368 -43.21 -0.40 -5.92
C ILE A 368 -41.92 0.41 -5.78
N GLU A 369 -42.00 1.71 -5.49
CA GLU A 369 -40.82 2.53 -5.24
C GLU A 369 -40.07 2.12 -3.96
N HIS A 370 -40.80 1.85 -2.87
CA HIS A 370 -40.19 1.36 -1.64
C HIS A 370 -39.49 0.01 -1.86
N SER A 371 -40.08 -0.90 -2.64
CA SER A 371 -39.45 -2.18 -3.00
C SER A 371 -38.16 -1.99 -3.81
N ARG A 372 -38.11 -1.01 -4.72
CA ARG A 372 -36.87 -0.67 -5.47
C ARG A 372 -35.79 -0.10 -4.57
N VAL A 373 -36.15 0.83 -3.68
CA VAL A 373 -35.21 1.45 -2.72
C VAL A 373 -34.67 0.39 -1.76
N VAL A 374 -35.50 -0.54 -1.28
CA VAL A 374 -35.08 -1.66 -0.44
C VAL A 374 -34.10 -2.57 -1.18
N ALA A 375 -34.38 -2.91 -2.44
CA ALA A 375 -33.47 -3.72 -3.26
C ALA A 375 -32.12 -3.03 -3.53
N GLU A 376 -32.11 -1.70 -3.69
CA GLU A 376 -30.90 -0.90 -3.84
C GLU A 376 -30.11 -0.82 -2.52
N LEU A 377 -30.79 -0.68 -1.39
CA LEU A 377 -30.20 -0.73 -0.05
C LEU A 377 -29.54 -2.08 0.23
N ASP A 378 -30.19 -3.19 -0.12
CA ASP A 378 -29.64 -4.53 0.04
C ASP A 378 -28.41 -4.73 -0.83
N ARG A 379 -28.42 -4.19 -2.06
CA ARG A 379 -27.26 -4.21 -2.95
C ARG A 379 -26.09 -3.40 -2.38
N LEU A 380 -26.35 -2.17 -1.95
CA LEU A 380 -25.33 -1.30 -1.34
C LEU A 380 -24.77 -1.91 -0.05
N ARG A 381 -25.61 -2.59 0.73
CA ARG A 381 -25.18 -3.33 1.93
C ARG A 381 -24.25 -4.49 1.57
N GLY A 382 -24.58 -5.26 0.53
CA GLY A 382 -23.70 -6.30 -0.02
C GLY A 382 -22.37 -5.75 -0.54
N ASP A 383 -22.38 -4.59 -1.19
CA ASP A 383 -21.16 -3.93 -1.66
C ASP A 383 -20.29 -3.43 -0.49
N VAL A 384 -20.90 -2.88 0.57
CA VAL A 384 -20.21 -2.48 1.80
C VAL A 384 -19.58 -3.68 2.50
N ASP A 385 -20.30 -4.80 2.62
CA ASP A 385 -19.76 -6.01 3.25
C ASP A 385 -18.62 -6.62 2.44
N SER A 386 -18.72 -6.59 1.11
CA SER A 386 -17.64 -6.97 0.18
C SER A 386 -16.41 -6.07 0.32
N LEU A 387 -16.61 -4.75 0.44
CA LEU A 387 -15.53 -3.79 0.65
C LEU A 387 -14.88 -3.96 2.03
N LYS A 388 -15.66 -4.21 3.09
CA LYS A 388 -15.14 -4.52 4.43
C LYS A 388 -14.32 -5.80 4.44
N ALA A 389 -14.79 -6.87 3.78
CA ALA A 389 -14.03 -8.11 3.66
C ALA A 389 -12.69 -7.89 2.95
N ARG A 390 -12.67 -7.09 1.88
CA ARG A 390 -11.43 -6.71 1.16
C ARG A 390 -10.51 -5.84 2.02
N LEU A 391 -11.05 -4.90 2.78
CA LEU A 391 -10.27 -4.07 3.70
C LEU A 391 -9.61 -4.93 4.78
N ASN A 392 -10.35 -5.86 5.37
CA ASN A 392 -9.81 -6.79 6.38
C ASN A 392 -8.71 -7.68 5.80
N LEU A 393 -8.88 -8.17 4.56
CA LEU A 393 -7.83 -8.91 3.86
C LEU A 393 -6.59 -8.04 3.59
N SER A 394 -6.78 -6.76 3.24
CA SER A 394 -5.69 -5.82 3.01
C SER A 394 -4.95 -5.50 4.31
N ILE A 395 -5.65 -5.28 5.42
CA ILE A 395 -5.05 -5.07 6.74
C ILE A 395 -4.22 -6.30 7.13
N GLY A 396 -4.77 -7.51 6.96
CA GLY A 396 -4.05 -8.74 7.24
C GLY A 396 -2.88 -9.03 6.30
N HIS A 397 -2.89 -8.50 5.08
CA HIS A 397 -1.75 -8.57 4.16
C HIS A 397 -0.66 -7.56 4.53
N ASN A 398 -1.05 -6.33 4.87
CA ASN A 398 -0.13 -5.28 5.31
C ASN A 398 0.58 -5.69 6.61
N GLY A 399 -0.14 -6.26 7.59
CA GLY A 399 0.49 -6.78 8.80
C GLY A 399 1.55 -7.85 8.52
N ARG A 400 1.30 -8.75 7.56
CA ARG A 400 2.29 -9.75 7.12
C ARG A 400 3.50 -9.12 6.40
N LEU A 401 3.28 -8.05 5.62
CA LEU A 401 4.38 -7.31 4.99
C LEU A 401 5.23 -6.56 6.03
N ASP A 402 4.61 -5.99 7.06
CA ASP A 402 5.31 -5.31 8.16
C ASP A 402 6.16 -6.31 8.96
N GLU A 403 5.61 -7.49 9.26
CA GLU A 403 6.36 -8.60 9.87
C GLU A 403 7.57 -9.00 9.01
N GLN A 404 7.35 -9.24 7.71
CA GLN A 404 8.44 -9.58 6.76
C GLN A 404 9.50 -8.47 6.67
N ASN A 405 9.10 -7.21 6.63
CA ASN A 405 10.02 -6.08 6.61
C ASN A 405 10.85 -5.99 7.91
N SER A 406 10.22 -6.26 9.05
CA SER A 406 10.91 -6.29 10.35
C SER A 406 11.96 -7.41 10.40
N ASP A 407 11.64 -8.59 9.86
CA ASP A 407 12.55 -9.73 9.80
C ASP A 407 13.70 -9.49 8.81
N LEU A 408 13.42 -8.93 7.64
CA LEU A 408 14.46 -8.54 6.68
C LEU A 408 15.40 -7.48 7.25
N THR A 409 14.87 -6.51 7.99
CA THR A 409 15.68 -5.48 8.65
C THR A 409 16.60 -6.11 9.69
N ARG A 410 16.11 -7.03 10.52
CA ARG A 410 16.94 -7.80 11.46
C ARG A 410 18.04 -8.59 10.74
N GLN A 411 17.71 -9.29 9.65
CA GLN A 411 18.68 -10.05 8.87
C GLN A 411 19.75 -9.13 8.24
N LEU A 412 19.37 -7.97 7.72
CA LEU A 412 20.32 -6.99 7.19
C LEU A 412 21.23 -6.42 8.27
N THR A 413 20.71 -6.11 9.46
CA THR A 413 21.52 -5.68 10.59
C THR A 413 22.52 -6.76 10.99
N GLN A 414 22.09 -8.03 11.03
CA GLN A 414 22.96 -9.16 11.33
C GLN A 414 24.07 -9.32 10.27
N LEU A 415 23.73 -9.33 8.98
CA LEU A 415 24.70 -9.46 7.90
C LEU A 415 25.69 -8.28 7.86
N THR A 416 25.21 -7.08 8.19
CA THR A 416 26.07 -5.89 8.30
C THR A 416 27.08 -6.06 9.43
N ALA A 417 26.64 -6.53 10.60
CA ALA A 417 27.51 -6.81 11.73
C ALA A 417 28.53 -7.92 11.42
N GLU A 418 28.10 -9.00 10.74
CA GLU A 418 29.00 -10.07 10.29
C GLU A 418 30.05 -9.57 9.29
N ARG A 419 29.63 -8.75 8.31
CA ARG A 419 30.56 -8.12 7.36
C ARG A 419 31.59 -7.25 8.08
N ASP A 420 31.18 -6.45 9.04
CA ASP A 420 32.08 -5.54 9.75
C ASP A 420 33.05 -6.31 10.65
N ARG A 421 32.60 -7.41 11.27
CA ARG A 421 33.45 -8.35 11.97
C ARG A 421 34.50 -8.97 11.04
N LEU A 422 34.09 -9.50 9.88
CA LEU A 422 35.00 -10.10 8.90
C LEU A 422 36.00 -9.08 8.34
N ARG A 423 35.58 -7.82 8.17
CA ARG A 423 36.51 -6.72 7.81
C ARG A 423 37.55 -6.50 8.90
N GLY A 424 37.14 -6.44 10.17
CA GLY A 424 38.07 -6.35 11.30
C GLY A 424 39.06 -7.52 11.35
N GLU A 425 38.57 -8.75 11.24
CA GLU A 425 39.40 -9.97 11.23
C GLU A 425 40.38 -9.98 10.03
N ARG A 426 39.93 -9.53 8.86
CA ARG A 426 40.79 -9.36 7.68
C ARG A 426 41.88 -8.31 7.93
N ASP A 427 41.52 -7.16 8.48
CA ASP A 427 42.47 -6.07 8.70
C ASP A 427 43.52 -6.45 9.74
N GLU A 428 43.13 -7.16 10.80
CA GLU A 428 44.07 -7.78 11.75
C GLU A 428 44.98 -8.81 11.08
N ALA A 429 44.45 -9.68 10.22
CA ALA A 429 45.23 -10.68 9.51
C ALA A 429 46.24 -10.03 8.55
N VAL A 430 45.83 -8.98 7.84
CA VAL A 430 46.68 -8.17 6.95
C VAL A 430 47.77 -7.46 7.77
N GLN A 431 47.43 -6.91 8.92
CA GLN A 431 48.41 -6.26 9.79
C GLN A 431 49.44 -7.24 10.35
N LYS A 432 49.00 -8.40 10.86
CA LYS A 432 49.89 -9.49 11.31
C LYS A 432 50.79 -9.99 10.17
N LEU A 433 50.26 -10.09 8.95
CA LEU A 433 51.04 -10.46 7.77
C LEU A 433 52.08 -9.38 7.45
N ALA A 434 51.72 -8.10 7.51
CA ALA A 434 52.64 -6.99 7.27
C ALA A 434 53.75 -6.91 8.32
N GLU A 435 53.46 -7.19 9.58
CA GLU A 435 54.44 -7.25 10.68
C GLU A 435 55.42 -8.41 10.52
N ARG A 436 54.93 -9.59 10.11
CA ARG A 436 55.77 -10.78 9.89
C ARG A 436 56.58 -10.75 8.59
N THR A 437 56.14 -9.96 7.61
CA THR A 437 56.82 -9.86 6.30
C THR A 437 57.94 -8.81 6.37
N PRO A 438 59.21 -9.20 6.16
CA PRO A 438 60.33 -8.26 6.06
C PRO A 438 60.04 -7.15 5.04
N ALA A 439 60.52 -5.93 5.29
CA ALA A 439 60.18 -4.76 4.49
C ALA A 439 60.43 -4.93 2.97
N HIS A 440 61.49 -5.65 2.60
CA HIS A 440 61.87 -5.94 1.20
C HIS A 440 60.98 -7.01 0.52
N GLU A 441 60.18 -7.76 1.29
CA GLU A 441 59.25 -8.77 0.77
C GLU A 441 57.80 -8.27 0.76
N ARG A 442 57.51 -7.11 1.37
CA ARG A 442 56.16 -6.53 1.37
C ARG A 442 55.70 -6.19 -0.05
N TYR A 443 54.41 -6.41 -0.29
CA TYR A 443 53.79 -6.06 -1.57
C TYR A 443 53.84 -4.53 -1.76
N GLY A 444 54.41 -4.08 -2.88
CA GLY A 444 54.62 -2.65 -3.14
C GLY A 444 55.88 -2.03 -2.51
N SER A 445 56.80 -2.82 -1.94
CA SER A 445 58.11 -2.31 -1.51
C SER A 445 58.96 -1.82 -2.69
N PRO A 446 59.86 -0.82 -2.51
CA PRO A 446 60.74 -0.30 -3.56
C PRO A 446 61.58 -1.41 -4.20
N GLU A 447 62.03 -2.40 -3.41
CA GLU A 447 62.82 -3.53 -3.88
C GLU A 447 62.00 -4.47 -4.78
N ARG A 448 60.74 -4.76 -4.42
CA ARG A 448 59.84 -5.59 -5.26
C ARG A 448 59.39 -4.85 -6.51
N GLN A 449 59.11 -3.55 -6.41
CA GLN A 449 58.82 -2.72 -7.58
C GLN A 449 60.03 -2.68 -8.53
N ALA A 450 61.24 -2.49 -8.00
CA ALA A 450 62.46 -2.52 -8.81
C ALA A 450 62.74 -3.90 -9.41
N ALA A 451 62.39 -4.99 -8.73
CA ALA A 451 62.50 -6.35 -9.24
C ALA A 451 61.44 -6.64 -10.33
N GLN A 452 60.22 -6.13 -10.17
CA GLN A 452 59.13 -6.28 -11.12
C GLN A 452 59.40 -5.49 -12.39
N VAL A 453 59.85 -4.23 -12.27
CA VAL A 453 60.35 -3.44 -13.40
C VAL A 453 61.51 -4.15 -14.09
N ARG A 454 62.48 -4.72 -13.36
CA ARG A 454 63.57 -5.51 -13.97
C ARG A 454 63.09 -6.76 -14.69
N ALA A 455 62.06 -7.44 -14.18
CA ALA A 455 61.46 -8.61 -14.80
C ALA A 455 60.73 -8.23 -16.10
N GLU A 456 59.90 -7.19 -16.06
CA GLU A 456 59.21 -6.63 -17.23
C GLU A 456 60.20 -6.13 -18.29
N THR A 457 61.31 -5.51 -17.87
CA THR A 457 62.38 -5.08 -18.78
C THR A 457 63.10 -6.28 -19.42
N ARG A 458 63.27 -7.39 -18.69
CA ARG A 458 63.85 -8.63 -19.22
C ARG A 458 62.93 -9.37 -20.17
N GLU A 459 61.63 -9.31 -19.91
CA GLU A 459 60.60 -9.92 -20.76
C GLU A 459 60.42 -9.12 -22.05
N ALA A 460 60.46 -7.78 -21.96
CA ALA A 460 60.51 -6.89 -23.13
C ALA A 460 61.82 -7.03 -23.93
N ALA A 461 62.94 -7.38 -23.29
CA ALA A 461 64.21 -7.66 -23.97
C ALA A 461 64.26 -9.05 -24.62
N ARG A 462 63.36 -9.99 -24.26
CA ARG A 462 63.16 -11.25 -24.98
C ARG A 462 62.28 -11.00 -26.19
N SER A 463 62.90 -10.52 -27.27
CA SER A 463 62.22 -10.37 -28.54
C SER A 463 61.70 -11.73 -29.03
N PRO A 464 60.40 -11.88 -29.37
CA PRO A 464 59.85 -13.11 -29.94
C PRO A 464 60.41 -13.44 -31.33
N LEU A 465 61.25 -12.56 -31.92
CA LEU A 465 62.02 -12.84 -33.12
C LEU A 465 63.33 -13.59 -32.87
N ALA A 466 63.85 -13.63 -31.64
CA ALA A 466 65.13 -14.29 -31.36
C ALA A 466 65.03 -15.83 -31.38
N ASP A 467 63.83 -16.37 -31.11
CA ASP A 467 63.55 -17.81 -31.14
C ASP A 467 63.02 -18.30 -32.50
N HIS A 468 62.83 -17.40 -33.47
CA HIS A 468 62.44 -17.75 -34.83
C HIS A 468 63.68 -17.86 -35.72
N GLN A 469 64.41 -18.96 -35.62
CA GLN A 469 65.39 -19.37 -36.65
C GLN A 469 64.64 -19.88 -37.89
N PRO A 470 64.68 -19.17 -39.04
CA PRO A 470 64.09 -19.64 -40.28
C PRO A 470 65.00 -20.73 -40.88
N GLY A 471 64.85 -21.96 -40.40
CA GLY A 471 65.65 -23.09 -40.89
C GLY A 471 65.21 -24.47 -40.43
N ARG A 472 64.54 -24.59 -39.27
CA ARG A 472 64.09 -25.89 -38.76
C ARG A 472 62.75 -26.37 -39.31
N ALA A 473 61.83 -25.47 -39.66
CA ALA A 473 60.49 -25.86 -40.13
C ALA A 473 60.49 -26.51 -41.53
N LEU A 474 61.45 -26.17 -42.41
CA LEU A 474 61.54 -26.74 -43.75
C LEU A 474 62.16 -28.16 -43.74
N ALA A 475 63.14 -28.39 -42.85
CA ALA A 475 63.77 -29.71 -42.70
C ALA A 475 62.79 -30.76 -42.14
N ASP A 476 61.94 -30.35 -41.18
CA ASP A 476 60.95 -31.24 -40.54
C ASP A 476 59.76 -31.55 -41.47
N ALA A 477 59.43 -30.66 -42.42
CA ALA A 477 58.40 -30.88 -43.43
C ALA A 477 58.87 -31.79 -44.58
N VAL A 478 60.16 -31.77 -44.93
CA VAL A 478 60.73 -32.66 -45.94
C VAL A 478 60.94 -34.08 -45.39
N ALA A 479 61.26 -34.23 -44.10
CA ALA A 479 61.40 -35.55 -43.46
C ALA A 479 60.07 -36.32 -43.36
N ARG A 480 58.92 -35.63 -43.20
CA ARG A 480 57.60 -36.28 -43.08
C ARG A 480 57.00 -36.73 -44.41
N ASN A 481 57.31 -36.06 -45.52
CA ASN A 481 56.79 -36.44 -46.85
C ASN A 481 57.59 -37.55 -47.55
N GLY A 482 58.75 -37.94 -47.02
CA GLY A 482 59.59 -39.01 -47.60
C GLY A 482 59.24 -40.43 -47.15
N ALA A 483 58.42 -40.60 -46.10
CA ALA A 483 58.22 -41.90 -45.45
C ALA A 483 56.96 -42.67 -45.89
N GLU A 484 56.06 -42.07 -46.68
CA GLU A 484 54.75 -42.66 -47.00
C GLU A 484 54.65 -43.33 -48.40
N ARG A 485 55.77 -43.52 -49.12
CA ARG A 485 55.72 -44.00 -50.53
C ARG A 485 56.24 -45.42 -50.81
N ASP A 486 56.60 -46.21 -49.80
CA ASP A 486 57.12 -47.61 -49.97
C ASP A 486 56.23 -48.67 -49.28
N GLY A 487 54.92 -48.70 -49.60
CA GLY A 487 53.97 -49.60 -48.94
C GLY A 487 52.91 -50.27 -49.83
N PHE A 488 53.02 -50.19 -51.16
CA PHE A 488 52.07 -50.84 -52.08
C PHE A 488 52.82 -51.57 -53.19
N GLU A 489 53.44 -52.70 -52.85
CA GLU A 489 53.68 -53.82 -53.78
C GLU A 489 54.15 -55.05 -52.99
N ARG A 490 53.19 -55.90 -52.61
CA ARG A 490 53.24 -57.38 -52.62
C ARG A 490 51.94 -57.99 -52.10
#